data_AF-A0A7V3A9N2-F1
#
_entry.id   AF-A0A7V3A9N2-F1
#
_cell.length_a   1.000
_cell.length_b   1.000
_cell.length_c   1.000
_cell.angle_alpha   90.00
_cell.angle_beta   90.00
_cell.angle_gamma   90.00
#
_symmetry.space_group_name_H-M   'P 1'
#
loop_
_entity.id
_entity.type
_entity.pdbx_description
1 polymer ?
#
loop_
_entity_poly.entity_id
_entity_poly.type
_entity_poly.pdbx_seq_one_letter_code
_entity_poly.pdbx_strand_id
1 'polypeptide(L)'
;MDWKRFGLIGLVFIIIVIAGLPLLTLAQEQQTNRPPAEQPESGLRPQSNQEKEVRANPGTAAEQGSGQGLRQGQTQGQGQGLGQSQGPGQRQGQASGQATPPAPTQNFFQFLFSPKLITMLVIGLVALALLLTGKMDNRTRIPFLVIATFLYGVSANLGLKLFSGFSMHPSPICAFTKPLLYGLRAPMLATLAVILLLSLVGPKLFCSYVCPVGSIQELLAMLADKLRIRRRRPCFRLSQTFRVSIFLAFIALSWTAIIHTVNQGQVRALSLYDYLNAFEGFKWNLQPTLLENLYHFLPLLLTLGFAFFTYRPYCYFVCPVGLFTNIIEQMAAFRVVKKKDSCNDCQACVSKAPCPAVAEILKDAVMVPDCFACTVCTKGCHRGLLRFGVKDKTKG
;
A
#
# COMPACT_ATOMS: atom_id res chain seq x y z
N MET A 1 -7.08 -30.67 23.86
CA MET A 1 -6.49 -29.90 22.73
C MET A 1 -5.57 -30.88 22.02
N ASP A 2 -6.03 -31.53 20.95
CA ASP A 2 -5.31 -32.64 20.33
C ASP A 2 -4.09 -32.16 19.54
N TRP A 3 -2.90 -32.42 20.09
CA TRP A 3 -1.58 -32.10 19.54
C TRP A 3 -1.35 -32.73 18.15
N LYS A 4 -2.03 -33.83 17.83
CA LYS A 4 -1.81 -34.59 16.59
C LYS A 4 -2.17 -33.83 15.30
N ARG A 5 -3.06 -32.82 15.34
CA ARG A 5 -3.40 -32.00 14.15
C ARG A 5 -2.43 -30.84 13.90
N PHE A 6 -1.66 -30.43 14.91
CA PHE A 6 -0.59 -29.43 14.76
C PHE A 6 0.58 -29.98 13.96
N GLY A 7 0.83 -31.29 14.04
CA GLY A 7 1.82 -31.97 13.21
C GLY A 7 1.53 -31.80 11.72
N LEU A 8 0.30 -32.00 11.27
CA LEU A 8 -0.03 -31.93 9.84
C LEU A 8 0.03 -30.48 9.30
N ILE A 9 -0.45 -29.49 10.05
CA ILE A 9 -0.42 -28.08 9.64
C ILE A 9 0.99 -27.50 9.74
N GLY A 10 1.74 -27.87 10.78
CA GLY A 10 3.16 -27.54 10.90
C GLY A 10 4.00 -28.18 9.81
N LEU A 11 3.70 -29.43 9.42
CA LEU A 11 4.39 -30.15 8.36
C LEU A 11 4.02 -29.59 6.97
N VAL A 12 2.79 -29.13 6.74
CA VAL A 12 2.44 -28.35 5.54
C VAL A 12 3.16 -27.00 5.51
N PHE A 13 3.29 -26.30 6.63
CA PHE A 13 4.03 -25.04 6.71
C PHE A 13 5.54 -25.24 6.49
N ILE A 14 6.10 -26.32 7.03
CA ILE A 14 7.49 -26.72 6.83
C ILE A 14 7.72 -27.17 5.38
N ILE A 15 6.80 -27.94 4.77
CA ILE A 15 6.87 -28.31 3.35
C ILE A 15 6.78 -27.08 2.46
N ILE A 16 5.91 -26.10 2.74
CA ILE A 16 5.83 -24.85 1.95
C ILE A 16 7.12 -24.03 2.08
N VAL A 17 7.71 -23.98 3.28
CA VAL A 17 8.97 -23.27 3.50
C VAL A 17 10.15 -24.00 2.85
N ILE A 18 10.26 -25.32 3.01
CA ILE A 18 11.34 -26.14 2.45
C ILE A 18 11.21 -26.30 0.92
N ALA A 19 10.00 -26.44 0.39
CA ALA A 19 9.76 -26.48 -1.06
C ALA A 19 9.97 -25.11 -1.73
N GLY A 20 9.92 -24.00 -0.97
CA GLY A 20 10.32 -22.67 -1.41
C GLY A 20 11.82 -22.36 -1.26
N LEU A 21 12.62 -23.32 -0.76
CA LEU A 21 14.03 -23.14 -0.43
C LEU A 21 15.06 -23.56 -1.50
N PRO A 22 14.74 -24.14 -2.68
CA PRO A 22 15.75 -24.32 -3.72
C PRO A 22 15.60 -23.23 -4.80
N LEU A 23 15.88 -21.97 -4.47
CA LEU A 23 16.21 -20.96 -5.51
C LEU A 23 17.10 -19.81 -5.00
N LEU A 24 17.89 -20.06 -3.96
CA LEU A 24 18.94 -19.13 -3.50
C LEU A 24 20.26 -19.30 -4.26
N THR A 25 20.36 -20.27 -5.17
CA THR A 25 21.59 -20.59 -5.92
C THR A 25 21.54 -20.26 -7.41
N LEU A 26 20.39 -19.86 -7.98
CA LEU A 26 20.28 -19.55 -9.43
C LEU A 26 20.07 -18.06 -9.74
N ALA A 27 20.02 -17.18 -8.74
CA ALA A 27 19.80 -15.76 -8.95
C ALA A 27 21.08 -14.96 -9.31
N GLN A 28 22.28 -15.55 -9.24
CA GLN A 28 23.51 -14.88 -9.67
C GLN A 28 23.77 -14.94 -11.17
N GLU A 29 23.15 -15.86 -11.92
CA GLU A 29 23.50 -16.07 -13.34
C GLU A 29 22.75 -15.15 -14.32
N GLN A 30 21.80 -14.32 -13.85
CA GLN A 30 21.07 -13.38 -14.72
C GLN A 30 21.75 -11.99 -14.85
N GLN A 31 22.90 -11.76 -14.22
CA GLN A 31 23.64 -10.49 -14.34
C GLN A 31 24.60 -10.41 -15.55
N THR A 32 24.72 -11.45 -16.37
CA THR A 32 25.61 -11.49 -17.55
C THR A 32 24.98 -11.03 -18.86
N ASN A 33 23.69 -10.69 -18.92
CA ASN A 33 23.10 -10.08 -20.11
C ASN A 33 23.04 -8.55 -19.99
N ARG A 34 24.18 -7.92 -20.30
CA ARG A 34 24.22 -6.50 -20.71
C ARG A 34 23.49 -6.34 -22.05
N PRO A 35 22.61 -5.33 -22.23
CA PRO A 35 22.18 -4.90 -23.56
C PRO A 35 23.32 -4.20 -24.32
N PRO A 36 23.29 -4.18 -25.66
CA PRO A 36 24.35 -3.58 -26.47
C PRO A 36 24.40 -2.06 -26.29
N ALA A 37 25.63 -1.54 -26.32
CA ALA A 37 25.93 -0.12 -26.32
C ALA A 37 25.25 0.59 -27.50
N GLU A 38 24.54 1.68 -27.22
CA GLU A 38 24.21 2.67 -28.24
C GLU A 38 25.51 3.34 -28.72
N GLN A 39 25.87 3.09 -29.98
CA GLN A 39 26.83 3.87 -30.74
C GLN A 39 26.12 5.11 -31.29
N PRO A 40 26.73 6.31 -31.26
CA PRO A 40 26.26 7.42 -32.04
C PRO A 40 26.92 7.40 -33.44
N GLU A 41 26.15 7.83 -34.44
CA GLU A 41 26.56 8.33 -35.76
C GLU A 41 26.82 7.34 -36.90
N SER A 42 25.79 7.18 -37.75
CA SER A 42 26.00 7.05 -39.20
C SER A 42 24.83 7.68 -39.97
N GLY A 43 25.07 8.80 -40.66
CA GLY A 43 24.05 9.47 -41.45
C GLY A 43 24.57 10.62 -42.31
N LEU A 44 25.01 10.26 -43.52
CA LEU A 44 24.88 11.03 -44.77
C LEU A 44 25.78 12.27 -45.03
N ARG A 45 26.76 12.07 -45.93
CA ARG A 45 27.37 13.08 -46.82
C ARG A 45 26.32 13.69 -47.77
N PRO A 46 26.56 14.91 -48.29
CA PRO A 46 27.13 15.00 -49.64
C PRO A 46 28.35 15.94 -49.75
N GLN A 47 29.19 15.60 -50.72
CA GLN A 47 30.37 16.33 -51.18
C GLN A 47 29.99 17.59 -51.96
N SER A 48 30.64 18.71 -51.68
CA SER A 48 31.14 19.63 -52.71
C SER A 48 32.03 20.68 -52.05
N ASN A 49 33.30 20.72 -52.45
CA ASN A 49 34.01 21.94 -52.82
C ASN A 49 35.41 21.55 -53.29
N GLN A 50 35.58 21.67 -54.61
CA GLN A 50 36.87 21.64 -55.28
C GLN A 50 37.57 22.97 -55.02
N GLU A 51 38.78 22.90 -54.46
CA GLU A 51 39.76 23.97 -54.47
C GLU A 51 40.53 23.92 -55.80
N LYS A 52 40.37 24.94 -56.63
CA LYS A 52 41.36 25.40 -57.61
C LYS A 52 41.21 26.91 -57.73
N GLU A 53 42.23 27.66 -57.36
CA GLU A 53 42.63 28.82 -58.17
C GLU A 53 44.10 29.15 -57.92
N VAL A 54 44.85 29.25 -59.01
CA VAL A 54 46.28 29.54 -59.11
C VAL A 54 46.43 30.97 -59.62
N ARG A 55 47.13 31.80 -58.80
CA ARG A 55 48.16 32.80 -59.16
C ARG A 55 47.84 33.98 -60.12
N ALA A 56 48.11 35.17 -59.56
CA ALA A 56 48.76 36.40 -60.10
C ALA A 56 47.96 37.43 -60.92
N ASN A 57 47.82 38.63 -60.30
CA ASN A 57 48.28 40.00 -60.67
C ASN A 57 48.40 40.41 -62.17
N PRO A 58 48.42 41.73 -62.52
CA PRO A 58 48.35 42.95 -61.69
C PRO A 58 47.46 44.10 -62.23
N GLY A 59 47.34 45.20 -61.47
CA GLY A 59 47.46 46.56 -62.04
C GLY A 59 46.21 47.46 -62.13
N THR A 60 46.30 48.58 -61.39
CA THR A 60 45.91 49.95 -61.76
C THR A 60 44.43 50.39 -61.85
N ALA A 61 44.12 51.35 -60.95
CA ALA A 61 43.62 52.71 -61.22
C ALA A 61 42.11 53.01 -61.34
N ALA A 62 41.76 54.06 -60.56
CA ALA A 62 40.95 55.23 -60.88
C ALA A 62 39.42 55.25 -60.62
N GLU A 63 39.06 56.29 -59.84
CA GLU A 63 37.93 57.24 -60.00
C GLU A 63 36.48 56.74 -59.82
N GLN A 64 35.78 57.20 -58.77
CA GLN A 64 34.96 58.42 -58.63
C GLN A 64 33.54 58.32 -59.21
N GLY A 65 32.56 58.77 -58.41
CA GLY A 65 31.17 59.09 -58.83
C GLY A 65 30.12 58.28 -58.07
N SER A 66 29.41 58.84 -57.07
CA SER A 66 28.29 59.80 -57.19
C SER A 66 26.92 59.12 -57.37
N GLY A 67 25.95 59.49 -56.51
CA GLY A 67 24.50 59.28 -56.69
C GLY A 67 23.91 58.30 -55.69
N GLN A 68 23.25 58.75 -54.61
CA GLN A 68 21.80 59.09 -54.57
C GLN A 68 20.92 57.96 -55.14
N GLY A 69 19.94 57.39 -54.46
CA GLY A 69 19.31 57.65 -53.18
C GLY A 69 18.01 56.82 -53.10
N LEU A 70 17.34 56.92 -51.95
CA LEU A 70 15.92 56.60 -51.72
C LEU A 70 15.51 55.10 -51.67
N ARG A 71 15.34 54.59 -50.43
CA ARG A 71 13.97 54.39 -49.92
C ARG A 71 13.87 54.31 -48.38
N GLN A 72 13.08 55.26 -47.90
CA GLN A 72 12.37 55.43 -46.63
C GLN A 72 12.20 54.23 -45.69
N GLY A 73 12.43 54.51 -44.41
CA GLY A 73 12.04 53.69 -43.24
C GLY A 73 12.40 54.36 -41.91
N GLN A 74 12.06 55.64 -41.75
CA GLN A 74 11.87 56.32 -40.46
C GLN A 74 10.66 55.67 -39.74
N THR A 75 10.52 55.56 -38.42
CA THR A 75 11.11 56.30 -37.30
C THR A 75 10.76 55.60 -35.97
N GLN A 76 11.66 55.78 -34.99
CA GLN A 76 11.41 55.99 -33.54
C GLN A 76 10.83 54.84 -32.69
N GLY A 77 11.37 54.54 -31.50
CA GLY A 77 12.50 55.14 -30.79
C GLY A 77 12.61 54.65 -29.34
N GLN A 78 13.86 54.75 -28.82
CA GLN A 78 14.29 55.04 -27.43
C GLN A 78 13.89 54.05 -26.29
N GLY A 79 14.75 53.67 -25.34
CA GLY A 79 16.12 54.07 -24.97
C GLY A 79 16.81 52.93 -24.19
N GLN A 80 18.14 52.81 -24.27
CA GLN A 80 19.14 53.28 -23.27
C GLN A 80 18.93 52.69 -21.86
N GLY A 81 19.89 52.04 -21.19
CA GLY A 81 21.32 51.83 -21.42
C GLY A 81 21.96 51.20 -20.17
N LEU A 82 23.30 51.05 -20.21
CA LEU A 82 24.25 50.54 -19.18
C LEU A 82 24.34 49.00 -19.14
N GLY A 83 25.40 48.31 -19.57
CA GLY A 83 26.78 48.70 -19.82
C GLY A 83 27.69 48.17 -18.70
N GLN A 84 28.28 46.99 -18.89
CA GLN A 84 29.64 46.66 -18.46
C GLN A 84 30.13 45.38 -19.13
N SER A 85 31.31 45.48 -19.74
CA SER A 85 32.03 44.48 -20.52
C SER A 85 33.33 44.17 -19.78
N GLN A 86 33.73 42.89 -19.73
CA GLN A 86 35.12 42.41 -19.61
C GLN A 86 35.15 40.87 -19.78
N GLY A 87 35.79 40.38 -20.85
CA GLY A 87 36.14 38.96 -21.06
C GLY A 87 37.47 38.58 -20.38
N PRO A 88 38.26 37.59 -20.83
CA PRO A 88 37.97 36.42 -21.68
C PRO A 88 38.37 35.07 -21.02
N GLY A 89 37.82 33.96 -21.54
CA GLY A 89 38.45 32.63 -21.60
C GLY A 89 38.85 31.91 -20.30
N GLN A 90 38.14 30.82 -19.97
CA GLN A 90 38.77 29.52 -19.69
C GLN A 90 37.75 28.39 -19.74
N ARG A 91 37.93 27.50 -20.73
CA ARG A 91 37.37 26.15 -20.74
C ARG A 91 37.97 25.38 -19.57
N GLN A 92 37.15 24.93 -18.62
CA GLN A 92 37.47 23.77 -17.81
C GLN A 92 36.22 22.90 -17.70
N GLY A 93 36.27 21.77 -18.40
CA GLY A 93 35.36 20.67 -18.14
C GLY A 93 35.70 20.05 -16.79
N GLN A 94 34.69 19.90 -15.95
CA GLN A 94 34.69 18.92 -14.89
C GLN A 94 33.38 18.15 -14.97
N ALA A 95 33.47 17.05 -15.73
CA ALA A 95 32.60 15.91 -15.58
C ALA A 95 32.87 15.28 -14.20
N SER A 96 32.15 15.72 -13.18
CA SER A 96 32.03 14.98 -11.92
C SER A 96 30.81 14.07 -12.02
N GLY A 97 31.04 12.85 -12.53
CA GLY A 97 30.11 11.75 -12.39
C GLY A 97 29.95 11.40 -10.91
N GLN A 98 28.90 11.92 -10.29
CA GLN A 98 28.46 11.40 -9.00
C GLN A 98 27.71 10.11 -9.26
N ALA A 99 28.42 9.00 -9.11
CA ALA A 99 27.80 7.71 -8.88
C ALA A 99 26.90 7.83 -7.65
N THR A 100 25.58 7.76 -7.87
CA THR A 100 24.62 7.61 -6.78
C THR A 100 25.04 6.39 -5.95
N PRO A 101 25.27 6.51 -4.63
CA PRO A 101 25.64 5.35 -3.83
C PRO A 101 24.55 4.28 -3.94
N PRO A 102 24.91 2.98 -4.00
CA PRO A 102 23.94 1.91 -3.98
C PRO A 102 23.05 2.09 -2.74
N ALA A 103 21.73 2.05 -2.95
CA ALA A 103 20.75 2.20 -1.88
C ALA A 103 21.15 1.27 -0.70
N PRO A 104 21.26 1.79 0.53
CA PRO A 104 21.71 0.99 1.66
C PRO A 104 20.80 -0.23 1.79
N THR A 105 21.40 -1.41 1.89
CA THR A 105 20.71 -2.63 2.31
C THR A 105 20.13 -2.36 3.69
N GLN A 106 18.87 -1.91 3.73
CA GLN A 106 18.19 -1.64 4.99
C GLN A 106 18.12 -2.94 5.77
N ASN A 107 18.87 -3.00 6.86
CA ASN A 107 18.84 -4.12 7.79
C ASN A 107 17.40 -4.27 8.30
N PHE A 108 16.90 -5.51 8.35
CA PHE A 108 15.55 -5.82 8.82
C PHE A 108 15.19 -5.10 10.13
N PHE A 109 16.13 -5.04 11.08
CA PHE A 109 15.97 -4.33 12.34
C PHE A 109 15.79 -2.82 12.18
N GLN A 110 16.54 -2.17 11.29
CA GLN A 110 16.39 -0.74 11.03
C GLN A 110 14.98 -0.41 10.52
N PHE A 111 14.42 -1.29 9.68
CA PHE A 111 13.05 -1.12 9.20
C PHE A 111 12.03 -1.47 10.29
N LEU A 112 12.29 -2.48 11.13
CA LEU A 112 11.42 -2.86 12.24
C LEU A 112 11.21 -1.71 13.24
N PHE A 113 12.27 -0.94 13.50
CA PHE A 113 12.24 0.27 14.32
C PHE A 113 11.85 1.54 13.54
N SER A 114 11.29 1.40 12.34
CA SER A 114 10.72 2.55 11.64
C SER A 114 9.56 3.14 12.45
N PRO A 115 9.42 4.49 12.47
CA PRO A 115 8.43 5.16 13.30
C PRO A 115 7.02 4.63 13.05
N LYS A 116 6.66 4.29 11.81
CA LYS A 116 5.36 3.68 11.48
C LYS A 116 5.10 2.35 12.19
N LEU A 117 6.07 1.43 12.24
CA LEU A 117 5.82 0.09 12.81
C LEU A 117 5.71 0.19 14.33
N ILE A 118 6.52 1.06 14.93
CA ILE A 118 6.42 1.41 16.35
C ILE A 118 5.04 2.00 16.64
N THR A 119 4.58 2.99 15.87
CA THR A 119 3.28 3.62 16.10
C THR A 119 2.12 2.66 15.86
N MET A 120 2.24 1.73 14.90
CA MET A 120 1.24 0.68 14.66
C MET A 120 1.14 -0.26 15.87
N LEU A 121 2.28 -0.67 16.43
CA LEU A 121 2.34 -1.52 17.61
C LEU A 121 1.79 -0.80 18.83
N VAL A 122 2.21 0.45 19.08
CA VAL A 122 1.73 1.26 20.21
C VAL A 122 0.22 1.45 20.15
N ILE A 123 -0.33 1.86 19.00
CA ILE A 123 -1.78 2.01 18.83
C ILE A 123 -2.50 0.67 19.09
N GLY A 124 -1.98 -0.43 18.57
CA GLY A 124 -2.54 -1.77 18.79
C GLY A 124 -2.51 -2.21 20.25
N LEU A 125 -1.41 -1.97 20.97
CA LEU A 125 -1.24 -2.33 22.38
C LEU A 125 -2.13 -1.46 23.29
N VAL A 126 -2.23 -0.16 23.02
CA VAL A 126 -3.14 0.73 23.77
C VAL A 126 -4.59 0.32 23.53
N ALA A 127 -4.96 0.01 22.28
CA ALA A 127 -6.29 -0.50 21.96
C ALA A 127 -6.59 -1.81 22.70
N LEU A 128 -5.63 -2.74 22.74
CA LEU A 128 -5.74 -3.97 23.52
C LEU A 128 -5.93 -3.71 25.01
N ALA A 129 -5.13 -2.83 25.62
CA ALA A 129 -5.24 -2.48 27.04
C ALA A 129 -6.64 -1.90 27.35
N LEU A 130 -7.16 -1.04 26.49
CA LEU A 130 -8.51 -0.48 26.61
C LEU A 130 -9.61 -1.52 26.43
N LEU A 131 -9.39 -2.53 25.57
CA LEU A 131 -10.30 -3.66 25.41
C LEU A 131 -10.32 -4.56 26.65
N LEU A 132 -9.14 -4.87 27.22
CA LEU A 132 -9.01 -5.71 28.41
C LEU A 132 -9.56 -5.03 29.67
N THR A 133 -9.42 -3.70 29.78
CA THR A 133 -10.00 -2.92 30.89
C THR A 133 -11.50 -2.66 30.72
N GLY A 134 -12.11 -3.03 29.60
CA GLY A 134 -13.53 -2.79 29.32
C GLY A 134 -13.90 -1.32 29.09
N LYS A 135 -12.90 -0.41 29.08
CA LYS A 135 -13.09 1.04 28.91
C LYS A 135 -13.30 1.44 27.44
N MET A 136 -13.08 0.54 26.50
CA MET A 136 -13.27 0.80 25.07
C MET A 136 -14.75 1.06 24.75
N ASP A 137 -15.09 2.32 24.46
CA ASP A 137 -16.41 2.78 24.02
C ASP A 137 -16.38 3.50 22.68
N ASN A 138 -17.54 3.81 22.09
CA ASN A 138 -17.59 4.61 20.86
C ASN A 138 -16.87 5.95 21.04
N ARG A 139 -16.96 6.58 22.23
CA ARG A 139 -16.25 7.84 22.53
C ARG A 139 -14.73 7.70 22.49
N THR A 140 -14.16 6.61 23.02
CA THR A 140 -12.72 6.36 22.95
C THR A 140 -12.31 5.79 21.60
N ARG A 141 -13.18 5.03 20.94
CA ARG A 141 -12.88 4.33 19.69
C ARG A 141 -12.83 5.26 18.49
N ILE A 142 -13.74 6.23 18.38
CA ILE A 142 -13.74 7.20 17.28
C ILE A 142 -12.39 7.91 17.12
N PRO A 143 -11.75 8.50 18.16
CA PRO A 143 -10.46 9.15 17.99
C PRO A 143 -9.36 8.17 17.55
N PHE A 144 -9.35 6.90 18.02
CA PHE A 144 -8.43 5.90 17.49
C PHE A 144 -8.58 5.70 15.97
N LEU A 145 -9.82 5.56 15.49
CA LEU A 145 -10.11 5.35 14.08
C LEU A 145 -9.74 6.57 13.23
N VAL A 146 -10.03 7.78 13.72
CA VAL A 146 -9.69 9.04 13.04
C VAL A 146 -8.18 9.22 12.99
N ILE A 147 -7.47 9.03 14.12
CA ILE A 147 -6.01 9.13 14.20
C ILE A 147 -5.35 8.12 13.28
N ALA A 148 -5.79 6.85 13.27
CA ALA A 148 -5.23 5.84 12.39
C ALA A 148 -5.46 6.16 10.90
N THR A 149 -6.67 6.62 10.55
CA THR A 149 -6.99 7.03 9.16
C THR A 149 -6.15 8.22 8.74
N PHE A 150 -5.99 9.22 9.61
CA PHE A 150 -5.19 10.40 9.34
C PHE A 150 -3.70 10.06 9.22
N LEU A 151 -3.12 9.39 10.21
CA LEU A 151 -1.69 9.05 10.25
C LEU A 151 -1.29 8.17 9.07
N TYR A 152 -2.01 7.09 8.80
CA TYR A 152 -1.58 6.11 7.78
C TYR A 152 -2.20 6.33 6.40
N GLY A 153 -3.30 7.07 6.30
CA GLY A 153 -3.99 7.35 5.04
C GLY A 153 -3.66 8.72 4.47
N VAL A 154 -3.73 9.77 5.28
CA VAL A 154 -3.70 11.17 4.79
C VAL A 154 -2.34 11.82 4.96
N SER A 155 -1.68 11.60 6.11
CA SER A 155 -0.50 12.37 6.55
C SER A 155 0.67 12.37 5.56
N ALA A 156 0.88 11.25 4.87
CA ALA A 156 1.92 11.08 3.86
C ALA A 156 1.79 12.05 2.69
N ASN A 157 0.58 12.54 2.40
CA ASN A 157 0.30 13.44 1.29
C ASN A 157 0.50 14.92 1.65
N LEU A 158 0.70 15.27 2.93
CA LEU A 158 0.81 16.67 3.37
C LEU A 158 2.19 17.30 3.10
N GLY A 159 3.17 16.53 2.59
CA GLY A 159 4.50 17.04 2.25
C GLY A 159 5.37 17.49 3.44
N LEU A 160 4.88 17.35 4.68
CA LEU A 160 5.61 17.69 5.90
C LEU A 160 6.67 16.61 6.19
N LYS A 161 7.92 17.03 6.42
CA LYS A 161 9.03 16.11 6.76
C LYS A 161 8.69 15.16 7.92
N LEU A 162 7.94 15.64 8.91
CA LEU A 162 7.49 14.85 10.06
C LEU A 162 6.62 13.64 9.67
N PHE A 163 5.81 13.77 8.61
CA PHE A 163 4.86 12.73 8.18
C PHE A 163 5.41 11.76 7.13
N SER A 164 6.58 12.04 6.56
CA SER A 164 7.23 11.18 5.56
C SER A 164 7.40 9.73 6.04
N GLY A 165 7.70 9.53 7.33
CA GLY A 165 7.87 8.22 7.96
C GLY A 165 6.59 7.42 8.23
N PHE A 166 5.41 8.03 8.10
CA PHE A 166 4.11 7.39 8.36
C PHE A 166 3.42 6.84 7.12
N SER A 167 4.02 7.02 5.95
CA SER A 167 3.53 6.47 4.69
C SER A 167 3.32 4.96 4.80
N MET A 168 2.08 4.51 4.51
CA MET A 168 1.68 3.10 4.54
C MET A 168 2.20 2.32 3.33
N HIS A 169 3.48 2.53 2.98
CA HIS A 169 4.21 1.80 1.96
C HIS A 169 5.36 1.01 2.62
N PRO A 170 5.48 -0.30 2.40
CA PRO A 170 4.55 -1.16 1.65
C PRO A 170 3.20 -1.30 2.36
N SER A 171 2.10 -1.27 1.60
CA SER A 171 0.76 -1.49 2.15
C SER A 171 0.63 -2.94 2.63
N PRO A 172 -0.32 -3.26 3.54
CA PRO A 172 -0.54 -4.64 4.00
C PRO A 172 -0.77 -5.62 2.85
N ILE A 173 -1.43 -5.17 1.79
CA ILE A 173 -1.68 -5.99 0.59
C ILE A 173 -0.40 -6.19 -0.18
N CYS A 174 0.35 -5.13 -0.47
CA CYS A 174 1.64 -5.26 -1.15
C CYS A 174 2.63 -6.10 -0.35
N ALA A 175 2.65 -5.97 0.97
CA ALA A 175 3.49 -6.76 1.86
C ALA A 175 3.09 -8.25 1.89
N PHE A 176 1.86 -8.58 1.50
CA PHE A 176 1.38 -9.96 1.43
C PHE A 176 1.48 -10.55 0.02
N THR A 177 1.14 -9.78 -1.02
CA THR A 177 1.06 -10.27 -2.41
C THR A 177 2.40 -10.22 -3.14
N LYS A 178 3.17 -9.14 -3.01
CA LYS A 178 4.44 -8.97 -3.74
C LYS A 178 5.54 -9.96 -3.36
N PRO A 179 5.64 -10.46 -2.10
CA PRO A 179 6.60 -11.51 -1.80
C PRO A 179 6.38 -12.79 -2.60
N LEU A 180 5.13 -13.09 -2.99
CA LEU A 180 4.82 -14.26 -3.80
C LEU A 180 5.33 -14.13 -5.24
N LEU A 181 5.40 -12.90 -5.77
CA LEU A 181 5.83 -12.63 -7.15
C LEU A 181 7.34 -12.41 -7.26
N TYR A 182 7.93 -11.71 -6.30
CA TYR A 182 9.30 -11.20 -6.40
C TYR A 182 10.22 -11.67 -5.27
N GLY A 183 9.76 -12.59 -4.41
CA GLY A 183 10.49 -13.07 -3.25
C GLY A 183 10.36 -12.17 -2.01
N LEU A 184 10.71 -12.75 -0.84
CA LEU A 184 10.63 -12.09 0.45
C LEU A 184 11.68 -10.99 0.59
N ARG A 185 11.24 -9.76 0.85
CA ARG A 185 12.12 -8.63 1.19
C ARG A 185 11.89 -8.20 2.65
N ALA A 186 12.96 -7.75 3.31
CA ALA A 186 12.95 -7.29 4.70
C ALA A 186 11.78 -6.34 5.07
N PRO A 187 11.45 -5.28 4.31
CA PRO A 187 10.37 -4.38 4.66
C PRO A 187 8.97 -5.03 4.60
N MET A 188 8.78 -6.03 3.73
CA MET A 188 7.52 -6.75 3.62
C MET A 188 7.35 -7.70 4.81
N LEU A 189 8.42 -8.42 5.16
CA LEU A 189 8.44 -9.32 6.31
C LEU A 189 8.17 -8.58 7.62
N ALA A 190 8.79 -7.42 7.82
CA ALA A 190 8.60 -6.62 9.03
C ALA A 190 7.15 -6.13 9.18
N THR A 191 6.53 -5.63 8.10
CA THR A 191 5.11 -5.23 8.11
C THR A 191 4.20 -6.42 8.41
N LEU A 192 4.43 -7.56 7.75
CA LEU A 192 3.64 -8.77 7.97
C LEU A 192 3.80 -9.29 9.41
N ALA A 193 5.01 -9.24 9.96
CA ALA A 193 5.29 -9.65 11.34
C ALA A 193 4.49 -8.84 12.36
N VAL A 194 4.41 -7.50 12.21
CA VAL A 194 3.61 -6.65 13.10
C VAL A 194 2.11 -6.96 12.97
N ILE A 195 1.61 -7.16 11.75
CA ILE A 195 0.20 -7.54 11.52
C ILE A 195 -0.10 -8.88 12.19
N LEU A 196 0.77 -9.86 11.99
CA LEU A 196 0.66 -11.20 12.59
C LEU A 196 0.70 -11.16 14.10
N LEU A 197 1.64 -10.42 14.68
CA LEU A 197 1.76 -10.25 16.12
C LEU A 197 0.46 -9.69 16.71
N LEU A 198 -0.05 -8.60 16.14
CA LEU A 198 -1.31 -8.00 16.59
C LEU A 198 -2.50 -8.96 16.43
N SER A 199 -2.55 -9.74 15.35
CA SER A 199 -3.60 -10.75 15.12
C SER A 199 -3.52 -11.97 16.04
N LEU A 200 -2.32 -12.36 16.49
CA LEU A 200 -2.13 -13.42 17.48
C LEU A 200 -2.49 -12.96 18.89
N VAL A 201 -2.31 -11.68 19.18
CA VAL A 201 -2.67 -11.13 20.48
C VAL A 201 -4.19 -10.95 20.58
N GLY A 202 -4.86 -10.43 19.54
CA GLY A 202 -6.31 -10.32 19.52
C GLY A 202 -6.92 -10.32 18.11
N PRO A 203 -8.22 -10.63 17.98
CA PRO A 203 -8.88 -10.78 16.68
C PRO A 203 -8.86 -9.46 15.91
N LYS A 204 -8.26 -9.51 14.70
CA LYS A 204 -8.11 -8.40 13.75
C LYS A 204 -7.79 -7.03 14.36
N LEU A 205 -6.94 -6.97 15.40
CA LEU A 205 -6.56 -5.70 16.05
C LEU A 205 -5.98 -4.70 15.06
N PHE A 206 -5.08 -5.16 14.18
CA PHE A 206 -4.52 -4.35 13.11
C PHE A 206 -5.61 -3.78 12.19
N CYS A 207 -6.48 -4.63 11.64
CA CYS A 207 -7.55 -4.21 10.73
C CYS A 207 -8.59 -3.30 11.39
N SER A 208 -8.78 -3.41 12.72
CA SER A 208 -9.79 -2.66 13.45
C SER A 208 -9.34 -1.28 13.89
N TYR A 209 -8.10 -1.14 14.37
CA TYR A 209 -7.60 0.07 15.05
C TYR A 209 -6.42 0.77 14.36
N VAL A 210 -5.74 0.10 13.43
CA VAL A 210 -4.50 0.60 12.83
C VAL A 210 -4.65 0.81 11.33
N CYS A 211 -5.29 -0.13 10.62
CA CYS A 211 -5.47 -0.06 9.18
C CYS A 211 -6.36 1.14 8.79
N PRO A 212 -5.91 2.07 7.92
CA PRO A 212 -6.70 3.23 7.52
C PRO A 212 -7.96 2.82 6.73
N VAL A 213 -7.84 1.86 5.80
CA VAL A 213 -8.98 1.30 5.05
C VAL A 213 -10.01 0.66 5.99
N GLY A 214 -9.57 -0.06 7.01
CA GLY A 214 -10.46 -0.67 8.00
C GLY A 214 -11.11 0.37 8.92
N SER A 215 -10.35 1.38 9.32
CA SER A 215 -10.78 2.43 10.23
C SER A 215 -11.86 3.33 9.61
N ILE A 216 -11.66 3.75 8.36
CA ILE A 216 -12.66 4.55 7.64
C ILE A 216 -13.96 3.76 7.40
N GLN A 217 -13.87 2.47 7.07
CA GLN A 217 -15.07 1.62 6.92
C GLN A 217 -15.84 1.46 8.23
N GLU A 218 -15.14 1.44 9.37
CA GLU A 218 -15.80 1.43 10.69
C GLU A 218 -16.50 2.75 10.98
N LEU A 219 -15.84 3.88 10.72
CA LEU A 219 -16.42 5.21 10.89
C LEU A 219 -17.67 5.37 10.01
N LEU A 220 -17.61 4.89 8.76
CA LEU A 220 -18.77 4.87 7.87
C LEU A 220 -19.88 3.95 8.38
N ALA A 221 -19.55 2.79 8.96
CA ALA A 221 -20.57 1.95 9.59
C ALA A 221 -21.23 2.66 10.79
N MET A 222 -20.47 3.33 11.65
CA MET A 222 -21.04 4.12 12.75
C MET A 222 -21.92 5.27 12.23
N LEU A 223 -21.49 5.93 11.15
CA LEU A 223 -22.25 6.99 10.50
C LEU A 223 -23.55 6.45 9.88
N ALA A 224 -23.49 5.33 9.18
CA ALA A 224 -24.66 4.68 8.60
C ALA A 224 -25.67 4.21 9.66
N ASP A 225 -25.20 3.78 10.85
CA ASP A 225 -26.10 3.49 11.99
C ASP A 225 -26.81 4.75 12.49
N LYS A 226 -26.07 5.86 12.58
CA LYS A 226 -26.63 7.16 12.98
C LYS A 226 -27.66 7.66 11.97
N LEU A 227 -27.42 7.42 10.68
CA LEU A 227 -28.34 7.72 9.57
C LEU A 227 -29.47 6.69 9.42
N ARG A 228 -29.55 5.67 10.30
CA ARG A 228 -30.54 4.58 10.26
C ARG A 228 -30.59 3.81 8.93
N ILE A 229 -29.47 3.77 8.20
CA ILE A 229 -29.37 2.98 6.96
C ILE A 229 -29.31 1.51 7.33
N ARG A 230 -30.25 0.71 6.79
CA ARG A 230 -30.29 -0.72 7.06
C ARG A 230 -29.12 -1.43 6.38
N ARG A 231 -28.15 -1.87 7.18
CA ARG A 231 -27.03 -2.69 6.69
C ARG A 231 -27.36 -4.18 6.66
N ARG A 232 -26.83 -4.85 5.65
CA ARG A 232 -26.80 -6.31 5.57
C ARG A 232 -25.55 -6.83 6.27
N ARG A 233 -25.71 -7.93 6.99
CA ARG A 233 -24.57 -8.67 7.54
C ARG A 233 -24.02 -9.57 6.44
N PRO A 234 -22.69 -9.59 6.24
CA PRO A 234 -22.11 -10.53 5.30
C PRO A 234 -22.38 -11.96 5.79
N CYS A 235 -22.90 -12.81 4.91
CA CYS A 235 -22.98 -14.24 5.16
C CYS A 235 -21.56 -14.81 5.13
N PHE A 236 -21.12 -15.46 6.22
CA PHE A 236 -19.75 -15.91 6.37
C PHE A 236 -19.30 -16.81 5.20
N ARG A 237 -20.13 -17.79 4.81
CA ARG A 237 -19.83 -18.69 3.68
C ARG A 237 -19.63 -17.92 2.39
N LEU A 238 -20.57 -17.03 2.05
CA LEU A 238 -20.49 -16.26 0.82
C LEU A 238 -19.26 -15.35 0.80
N SER A 239 -19.03 -14.58 1.87
CA SER A 239 -17.85 -13.70 1.96
C SER A 239 -16.55 -14.48 1.88
N GLN A 240 -16.48 -15.64 2.53
CA GLN A 240 -15.29 -16.49 2.52
C GLN A 240 -15.06 -17.10 1.14
N THR A 241 -16.11 -17.58 0.46
CA THR A 241 -16.03 -18.10 -0.91
C THR A 241 -15.50 -17.02 -1.84
N PHE A 242 -16.10 -15.83 -1.89
CA PHE A 242 -15.62 -14.74 -2.74
C PHE A 242 -14.16 -14.37 -2.46
N ARG A 243 -13.81 -14.23 -1.18
CA ARG A 243 -12.45 -13.87 -0.76
C ARG A 243 -11.41 -14.93 -1.15
N VAL A 244 -11.74 -16.21 -0.99
CA VAL A 244 -10.89 -17.33 -1.41
C VAL A 244 -10.83 -17.41 -2.93
N SER A 245 -11.94 -17.24 -3.66
CA SER A 245 -11.96 -17.26 -5.12
C SER A 245 -11.08 -16.17 -5.72
N ILE A 246 -11.15 -14.93 -5.23
CA ILE A 246 -10.27 -13.84 -5.69
C ILE A 246 -8.81 -14.16 -5.36
N PHE A 247 -8.54 -14.70 -4.18
CA PHE A 247 -7.18 -15.08 -3.80
C PHE A 247 -6.63 -16.21 -4.68
N LEU A 248 -7.41 -17.25 -4.96
CA LEU A 248 -7.03 -18.34 -5.87
C LEU A 248 -6.83 -17.85 -7.30
N ALA A 249 -7.68 -16.93 -7.79
CA ALA A 249 -7.49 -16.28 -9.08
C ALA A 249 -6.17 -15.50 -9.12
N PHE A 250 -5.83 -14.79 -8.04
CA PHE A 250 -4.52 -14.14 -7.91
C PHE A 250 -3.36 -15.16 -7.96
N ILE A 251 -3.45 -16.28 -7.26
CA ILE A 251 -2.43 -17.35 -7.32
C ILE A 251 -2.31 -17.90 -8.74
N ALA A 252 -3.43 -18.23 -9.40
CA ALA A 252 -3.45 -18.81 -10.74
C ALA A 252 -2.87 -17.86 -11.81
N LEU A 253 -3.22 -16.56 -11.75
CA LEU A 253 -2.68 -15.54 -12.66
C LEU A 253 -1.21 -15.24 -12.37
N SER A 254 -0.79 -15.26 -11.09
CA SER A 254 0.60 -15.03 -10.70
C SER A 254 1.49 -16.22 -11.09
N TRP A 255 1.01 -17.45 -10.89
CA TRP A 255 1.71 -18.68 -11.24
C TRP A 255 1.92 -18.81 -12.74
N THR A 256 0.97 -18.34 -13.54
CA THR A 256 1.07 -18.39 -15.00
C THR A 256 1.89 -17.23 -15.58
N ALA A 257 2.22 -16.19 -14.81
CA ALA A 257 3.05 -15.03 -15.21
C ALA A 257 2.69 -14.42 -16.60
N ILE A 258 1.45 -14.58 -17.05
CA ILE A 258 1.01 -14.27 -18.43
C ILE A 258 1.04 -12.77 -18.75
N ILE A 259 1.10 -11.88 -17.74
CA ILE A 259 0.99 -10.43 -17.96
C ILE A 259 2.14 -9.68 -17.31
N HIS A 260 3.24 -9.59 -18.06
CA HIS A 260 4.28 -8.62 -17.84
C HIS A 260 3.86 -7.30 -18.52
N THR A 261 3.69 -6.23 -17.74
CA THR A 261 3.44 -4.89 -18.29
C THR A 261 4.72 -4.05 -18.22
N VAL A 262 5.00 -3.30 -19.28
CA VAL A 262 6.09 -2.33 -19.32
C VAL A 262 5.56 -1.02 -18.75
N ASN A 263 5.88 -0.75 -17.48
CA ASN A 263 5.61 0.54 -16.85
C ASN A 263 6.94 1.27 -16.70
N GLN A 264 7.10 2.42 -17.38
CA GLN A 264 8.31 3.24 -17.35
C GLN A 264 9.60 2.47 -17.71
N GLY A 265 9.54 1.59 -18.72
CA GLY A 265 10.70 0.80 -19.19
C GLY A 265 11.11 -0.35 -18.26
N GLN A 266 10.39 -0.60 -17.17
CA GLN A 266 10.63 -1.72 -16.25
C GLN A 266 9.52 -2.76 -16.39
N VAL A 267 9.92 -4.02 -16.61
CA VAL A 267 8.99 -5.16 -16.69
C VAL A 267 8.47 -5.47 -15.28
N ARG A 268 7.20 -5.15 -15.00
CA ARG A 268 6.56 -5.48 -13.72
C ARG A 268 5.53 -6.58 -13.94
N ALA A 269 5.63 -7.65 -13.17
CA ALA A 269 4.58 -8.65 -13.05
C ALA A 269 3.35 -8.02 -12.41
N LEU A 270 2.24 -8.07 -13.13
CA LEU A 270 0.98 -7.45 -12.74
C LEU A 270 0.25 -8.36 -11.76
N SER A 271 -0.09 -7.84 -10.57
CA SER A 271 -0.95 -8.59 -9.64
C SER A 271 -2.41 -8.17 -9.78
N LEU A 272 -3.34 -9.14 -9.77
CA LEU A 272 -4.77 -8.85 -9.71
C LEU A 272 -5.12 -7.87 -8.57
N TYR A 273 -4.37 -7.96 -7.47
CA TYR A 273 -4.53 -7.09 -6.32
C TYR A 273 -4.09 -5.65 -6.55
N ASP A 274 -3.26 -5.33 -7.55
CA ASP A 274 -2.92 -3.94 -7.87
C ASP A 274 -4.17 -3.15 -8.32
N TYR A 275 -5.11 -3.79 -9.00
CA TYR A 275 -6.41 -3.24 -9.43
C TYR A 275 -7.41 -3.13 -8.27
N LEU A 276 -7.35 -4.06 -7.33
CA LEU A 276 -8.29 -4.15 -6.21
C LEU A 276 -7.76 -3.45 -4.94
N ASN A 277 -6.60 -2.80 -5.00
CA ASN A 277 -5.94 -2.24 -3.84
C ASN A 277 -6.57 -0.90 -3.44
N ALA A 278 -7.45 -0.91 -2.44
CA ALA A 278 -8.06 0.31 -1.89
C ALA A 278 -7.05 1.26 -1.23
N PHE A 279 -5.82 0.81 -0.95
CA PHE A 279 -4.78 1.70 -0.40
C PHE A 279 -4.22 2.66 -1.44
N GLU A 280 -4.35 2.38 -2.74
CA GLU A 280 -3.88 3.28 -3.80
C GLU A 280 -4.66 4.62 -3.80
N GLY A 281 -5.94 4.60 -3.44
CA GLY A 281 -6.75 5.81 -3.32
C GLY A 281 -6.35 6.74 -2.17
N PHE A 282 -5.42 6.34 -1.31
CA PHE A 282 -4.82 7.24 -0.31
C PHE A 282 -3.61 8.01 -0.85
N LYS A 283 -3.14 7.73 -2.07
CA LYS A 283 -2.08 8.51 -2.72
C LYS A 283 -2.73 9.64 -3.50
N TRP A 284 -2.57 10.87 -3.04
CA TRP A 284 -3.18 12.06 -3.64
C TRP A 284 -2.26 12.79 -4.61
N ASN A 285 -1.27 12.10 -5.18
CA ASN A 285 -0.50 12.66 -6.28
C ASN A 285 -1.43 12.70 -7.49
N LEU A 286 -2.05 13.85 -7.75
CA LEU A 286 -2.86 14.06 -8.96
C LEU A 286 -1.95 13.82 -10.16
N GLN A 287 -2.17 12.69 -10.83
CA GLN A 287 -1.52 12.38 -12.09
C GLN A 287 -2.13 13.26 -13.19
N PRO A 288 -1.39 13.55 -14.28
CA PRO A 288 -1.82 14.50 -15.29
C PRO A 288 -3.09 14.07 -16.06
N THR A 289 -3.44 12.79 -16.04
CA THR A 289 -4.60 12.25 -16.77
C THR A 289 -5.73 11.86 -15.81
N LEU A 290 -6.97 12.23 -16.17
CA LEU A 290 -8.16 11.91 -15.39
C LEU A 290 -8.41 10.39 -15.27
N LEU A 291 -8.06 9.63 -16.32
CA LEU A 291 -8.23 8.17 -16.33
C LEU A 291 -7.33 7.46 -15.31
N GLU A 292 -6.07 7.88 -15.17
CA GLU A 292 -5.15 7.30 -14.18
C GLU A 292 -5.59 7.64 -12.75
N ASN A 293 -6.03 8.89 -12.52
CA ASN A 293 -6.60 9.26 -11.23
C ASN A 293 -7.83 8.40 -10.89
N LEU A 294 -8.75 8.24 -11.85
CA LEU A 294 -9.93 7.39 -11.66
C LEU A 294 -9.52 5.96 -11.28
N TYR A 295 -8.54 5.38 -11.98
CA TYR A 295 -8.03 4.06 -11.69
C TYR A 295 -7.53 3.88 -10.25
N HIS A 296 -6.76 4.85 -9.73
CA HIS A 296 -6.22 4.79 -8.36
C HIS A 296 -7.30 5.00 -7.27
N PHE A 297 -8.27 5.90 -7.50
CA PHE A 297 -9.31 6.21 -6.52
C PHE A 297 -10.48 5.23 -6.53
N LEU A 298 -10.76 4.58 -7.67
CA LEU A 298 -11.95 3.73 -7.85
C LEU A 298 -12.08 2.61 -6.82
N PRO A 299 -11.04 1.83 -6.48
CA PRO A 299 -11.17 0.74 -5.50
C PRO A 299 -11.50 1.24 -4.09
N LEU A 300 -10.97 2.42 -3.72
CA LEU A 300 -11.29 3.07 -2.45
C LEU A 300 -12.73 3.59 -2.48
N LEU A 301 -13.13 4.33 -3.51
CA LEU A 301 -14.49 4.86 -3.64
C LEU A 301 -15.55 3.76 -3.62
N LEU A 302 -15.32 2.67 -4.35
CA LEU A 302 -16.20 1.52 -4.37
C LEU A 302 -16.30 0.86 -2.98
N THR A 303 -15.17 0.72 -2.29
CA THR A 303 -15.11 0.21 -0.91
C THR A 303 -15.92 1.08 0.04
N LEU A 304 -15.78 2.40 -0.03
CA LEU A 304 -16.50 3.34 0.83
C LEU A 304 -18.00 3.37 0.50
N GLY A 305 -18.37 3.33 -0.77
CA GLY A 305 -19.77 3.25 -1.21
C GLY A 305 -20.46 1.99 -0.70
N PHE A 306 -19.84 0.82 -0.84
CA PHE A 306 -20.40 -0.42 -0.32
C PHE A 306 -20.40 -0.50 1.22
N ALA A 307 -19.54 0.26 1.91
CA ALA A 307 -19.48 0.27 3.37
C ALA A 307 -20.76 0.82 4.03
N PHE A 308 -21.54 1.62 3.29
CA PHE A 308 -22.88 2.06 3.74
C PHE A 308 -23.89 0.92 3.79
N PHE A 309 -23.76 -0.09 2.93
CA PHE A 309 -24.72 -1.18 2.80
C PHE A 309 -24.29 -2.45 3.53
N THR A 310 -22.98 -2.71 3.60
CA THR A 310 -22.41 -3.90 4.24
C THR A 310 -21.32 -3.49 5.22
N TYR A 311 -21.22 -4.20 6.35
CA TYR A 311 -20.17 -3.93 7.33
C TYR A 311 -18.80 -4.36 6.80
N ARG A 312 -17.88 -3.41 6.61
CA ARG A 312 -16.47 -3.61 6.17
C ARG A 312 -16.29 -4.46 4.90
N PRO A 313 -16.94 -4.11 3.77
CA PRO A 313 -16.97 -4.94 2.56
C PRO A 313 -15.58 -5.33 2.06
N TYR A 314 -14.62 -4.41 2.11
CA TYR A 314 -13.26 -4.69 1.63
C TYR A 314 -12.58 -5.79 2.42
N CYS A 315 -12.72 -5.78 3.75
CA CYS A 315 -12.11 -6.77 4.62
C CYS A 315 -12.76 -8.15 4.47
N TYR A 316 -14.07 -8.21 4.16
CA TYR A 316 -14.81 -9.47 4.02
C TYR A 316 -14.67 -10.09 2.62
N PHE A 317 -14.65 -9.30 1.56
CA PHE A 317 -14.75 -9.82 0.19
C PHE A 317 -13.45 -9.77 -0.60
N VAL A 318 -12.60 -8.76 -0.38
CA VAL A 318 -11.45 -8.50 -1.28
C VAL A 318 -10.11 -8.74 -0.59
N CYS A 319 -9.94 -8.26 0.64
CA CYS A 319 -8.63 -8.16 1.28
C CYS A 319 -7.98 -9.54 1.57
N PRO A 320 -6.80 -9.85 0.99
CA PRO A 320 -6.11 -11.13 1.21
C PRO A 320 -5.53 -11.22 2.62
N VAL A 321 -5.10 -10.09 3.20
CA VAL A 321 -4.69 -10.02 4.61
C VAL A 321 -5.86 -10.34 5.53
N GLY A 322 -7.09 -9.95 5.15
CA GLY A 322 -8.30 -10.30 5.88
C GLY A 322 -8.55 -11.82 5.91
N LEU A 323 -8.30 -12.50 4.79
CA LEU A 323 -8.41 -13.95 4.69
C LEU A 323 -7.40 -14.65 5.61
N PHE A 324 -6.13 -14.28 5.48
CA PHE A 324 -5.05 -14.88 6.24
C PHE A 324 -5.20 -14.64 7.74
N THR A 325 -5.53 -13.40 8.14
CA THR A 325 -5.73 -13.07 9.56
C THR A 325 -6.95 -13.75 10.18
N ASN A 326 -7.98 -14.14 9.42
CA ASN A 326 -9.09 -14.95 9.94
C ASN A 326 -8.60 -16.33 10.42
N ILE A 327 -7.66 -16.95 9.69
CA ILE A 327 -7.09 -18.24 10.09
C ILE A 327 -6.24 -18.07 11.36
N ILE A 328 -5.40 -17.04 11.39
CA ILE A 328 -4.49 -16.77 12.50
C ILE A 328 -5.25 -16.39 13.78
N GLU A 329 -6.33 -15.60 13.69
CA GLU A 329 -7.06 -15.16 14.88
C GLU A 329 -7.81 -16.28 15.60
N GLN A 330 -8.00 -17.45 14.99
CA GLN A 330 -8.51 -18.62 15.70
C GLN A 330 -7.59 -19.03 16.86
N MET A 331 -6.30 -18.71 16.77
CA MET A 331 -5.28 -18.91 17.81
C MET A 331 -5.09 -17.69 18.71
N ALA A 332 -5.88 -16.62 18.55
CA ALA A 332 -5.67 -15.38 19.29
C ALA A 332 -5.74 -15.58 20.81
N ALA A 333 -4.80 -15.00 21.56
CA ALA A 333 -4.71 -15.12 23.01
C ALA A 333 -5.91 -14.47 23.72
N PHE A 334 -6.29 -13.27 23.29
CA PHE A 334 -7.43 -12.53 23.81
C PHE A 334 -8.55 -12.49 22.78
N ARG A 335 -9.79 -12.74 23.20
CA ARG A 335 -10.98 -12.69 22.33
C ARG A 335 -12.23 -12.37 23.13
N VAL A 336 -13.36 -12.19 22.44
CA VAL A 336 -14.66 -12.10 23.11
C VAL A 336 -15.03 -13.50 23.61
N VAL A 337 -15.28 -13.61 24.90
CA VAL A 337 -15.64 -14.85 25.59
C VAL A 337 -16.98 -14.68 26.31
N LYS A 338 -17.76 -15.76 26.31
CA LYS A 338 -19.04 -15.86 27.03
C LYS A 338 -18.76 -16.36 28.45
N LYS A 339 -19.26 -15.65 29.45
CA LYS A 339 -19.32 -16.11 30.85
C LYS A 339 -20.43 -17.15 30.94
N LYS A 340 -20.10 -18.34 31.44
CA LYS A 340 -21.00 -19.51 31.52
C LYS A 340 -22.19 -19.25 32.47
N ASP A 341 -23.27 -19.96 32.19
CA ASP A 341 -24.39 -20.32 33.10
C ASP A 341 -25.55 -19.33 33.32
N SER A 342 -25.65 -18.22 32.58
CA SER A 342 -26.83 -17.32 32.73
C SER A 342 -27.37 -16.71 31.43
N CYS A 343 -26.94 -17.22 30.27
CA CYS A 343 -27.46 -16.78 28.97
C CYS A 343 -28.88 -17.34 28.76
N ASN A 344 -29.85 -16.48 28.44
CA ASN A 344 -31.23 -16.85 28.13
C ASN A 344 -31.54 -16.75 26.63
N ASP A 345 -30.51 -16.73 25.79
CA ASP A 345 -30.60 -16.68 24.33
C ASP A 345 -31.51 -15.59 23.74
N CYS A 346 -31.64 -14.44 24.42
CA CYS A 346 -32.43 -13.28 23.96
C CYS A 346 -31.96 -12.64 22.63
N GLN A 347 -30.86 -13.12 22.03
CA GLN A 347 -30.27 -12.64 20.77
C GLN A 347 -29.92 -11.15 20.70
N ALA A 348 -29.99 -10.37 21.79
CA ALA A 348 -29.73 -8.93 21.77
C ALA A 348 -28.31 -8.56 21.32
N CYS A 349 -27.30 -9.33 21.74
CA CYS A 349 -25.92 -9.13 21.32
C CYS A 349 -25.70 -9.48 19.84
N VAL A 350 -26.39 -10.51 19.34
CA VAL A 350 -26.36 -10.92 17.93
C VAL A 350 -27.09 -9.89 17.08
N SER A 351 -28.23 -9.36 17.51
CA SER A 351 -29.03 -8.37 16.77
C SER A 351 -28.37 -6.98 16.70
N LYS A 352 -27.62 -6.58 17.72
CA LYS A 352 -26.89 -5.30 17.73
C LYS A 352 -25.53 -5.38 17.02
N ALA A 353 -24.84 -6.51 17.07
CA ALA A 353 -23.51 -6.62 16.49
C ALA A 353 -23.54 -6.52 14.95
N PRO A 354 -22.59 -5.77 14.35
CA PRO A 354 -22.51 -5.66 12.89
C PRO A 354 -21.77 -6.84 12.24
N CYS A 355 -21.00 -7.62 13.01
CA CYS A 355 -20.24 -8.77 12.52
C CYS A 355 -21.00 -10.11 12.73
N PRO A 356 -20.76 -11.13 11.89
CA PRO A 356 -21.40 -12.44 12.02
C PRO A 356 -20.79 -13.31 13.14
N ALA A 357 -19.63 -12.93 13.68
CA ALA A 357 -18.88 -13.72 14.66
C ALA A 357 -19.67 -14.07 15.94
N VAL A 358 -20.55 -13.17 16.41
CA VAL A 358 -21.21 -13.29 17.73
C VAL A 358 -22.08 -14.53 17.84
N ALA A 359 -22.80 -14.90 16.77
CA ALA A 359 -23.65 -16.08 16.79
C ALA A 359 -22.85 -17.37 16.99
N GLU A 360 -21.67 -17.47 16.36
CA GLU A 360 -20.79 -18.63 16.47
C GLU A 360 -19.99 -18.64 17.78
N ILE A 361 -19.68 -17.46 18.35
CA ILE A 361 -19.11 -17.34 19.70
C ILE A 361 -20.07 -17.90 20.76
N LEU A 362 -21.38 -17.61 20.65
CA LEU A 362 -22.37 -18.09 21.62
C LEU A 362 -22.55 -19.62 21.61
N LYS A 363 -22.33 -20.25 20.45
CA LYS A 363 -22.39 -21.70 20.23
C LYS A 363 -21.08 -22.42 20.57
N ASP A 364 -20.06 -21.70 21.03
CA ASP A 364 -18.71 -22.24 21.24
C ASP A 364 -18.16 -22.96 19.99
N ALA A 365 -18.45 -22.44 18.80
CA ALA A 365 -18.04 -23.03 17.53
C ALA A 365 -16.51 -23.10 17.41
N VAL A 366 -16.03 -24.16 16.77
CA VAL A 366 -14.59 -24.38 16.53
C VAL A 366 -14.01 -23.28 15.63
N MET A 367 -14.77 -22.84 14.63
CA MET A 367 -14.38 -21.81 13.68
C MET A 367 -15.31 -20.61 13.81
N VAL A 368 -14.74 -19.47 14.20
CA VAL A 368 -15.50 -18.22 14.36
C VAL A 368 -15.27 -17.32 13.13
N PRO A 369 -16.33 -16.77 12.51
CA PRO A 369 -16.20 -15.76 11.45
C PRO A 369 -15.41 -14.51 11.88
N ASP A 370 -15.02 -13.68 10.92
CA ASP A 370 -14.20 -12.47 11.17
C ASP A 370 -14.75 -11.60 12.33
N CYS A 371 -13.96 -11.46 13.40
CA CYS A 371 -14.28 -10.61 14.55
C CYS A 371 -13.36 -9.38 14.59
N PHE A 372 -13.91 -8.16 14.61
CA PHE A 372 -13.12 -6.92 14.60
C PHE A 372 -12.97 -6.28 15.99
N ALA A 373 -13.20 -7.03 17.07
CA ALA A 373 -13.12 -6.54 18.45
C ALA A 373 -13.88 -5.21 18.72
N CYS A 374 -15.01 -4.97 18.05
CA CYS A 374 -15.71 -3.68 18.07
C CYS A 374 -16.42 -3.34 19.40
N THR A 375 -16.50 -4.27 20.35
CA THR A 375 -17.20 -4.15 21.66
C THR A 375 -18.72 -3.92 21.61
N VAL A 376 -19.35 -3.87 20.43
CA VAL A 376 -20.80 -3.69 20.30
C VAL A 376 -21.56 -4.83 20.97
N CYS A 377 -21.09 -6.08 20.84
CA CYS A 377 -21.74 -7.25 21.44
C CYS A 377 -21.58 -7.31 22.96
N THR A 378 -20.42 -6.91 23.49
CA THR A 378 -20.17 -6.90 24.94
C THR A 378 -21.05 -5.86 25.64
N LYS A 379 -21.22 -4.69 25.03
CA LYS A 379 -22.10 -3.61 25.52
C LYS A 379 -23.58 -3.85 25.24
N GLY A 380 -23.90 -4.56 24.17
CA GLY A 380 -25.27 -4.90 23.80
C GLY A 380 -25.90 -5.97 24.68
N CYS A 381 -25.11 -6.71 25.47
CA CYS A 381 -25.60 -7.76 26.36
C CYS A 381 -26.15 -7.18 27.67
N HIS A 382 -27.47 -7.22 27.85
CA HIS A 382 -28.14 -6.72 29.05
C HIS A 382 -27.70 -7.40 30.35
N ARG A 383 -27.25 -8.66 30.28
CA ARG A 383 -26.76 -9.44 31.44
C ARG A 383 -25.24 -9.37 31.64
N GLY A 384 -24.51 -8.62 30.80
CA GLY A 384 -23.05 -8.47 30.92
C GLY A 384 -22.27 -9.78 30.75
N LEU A 385 -22.80 -10.75 30.00
CA LEU A 385 -22.22 -12.10 29.90
C LEU A 385 -21.10 -12.20 28.87
N LEU A 386 -20.93 -11.21 28.00
CA LEU A 386 -19.85 -11.18 27.02
C LEU A 386 -18.77 -10.21 27.49
N ARG A 387 -17.53 -10.70 27.59
CA ARG A 387 -16.35 -9.89 27.94
C ARG A 387 -15.22 -10.13 26.93
N PHE A 388 -14.34 -9.15 26.75
CA PHE A 388 -13.09 -9.36 26.02
C PHE A 388 -12.01 -9.85 27.00
N GLY A 389 -11.35 -10.96 26.71
CA GLY A 389 -10.38 -11.56 27.62
C GLY A 389 -9.87 -12.92 27.16
N VAL A 390 -9.29 -13.68 28.07
CA VAL A 390 -8.80 -15.05 27.80
C VAL A 390 -9.95 -16.04 27.93
N LYS A 391 -9.98 -17.08 27.09
CA LYS A 391 -10.94 -18.19 27.23
C LYS A 391 -10.56 -18.99 28.48
N ASP A 392 -11.45 -19.00 29.48
CA ASP A 392 -11.27 -19.79 30.69
C ASP A 392 -11.23 -21.29 30.30
N LYS A 393 -10.07 -21.93 30.49
CA LYS A 393 -9.87 -23.36 30.14
C LYS A 393 -10.40 -24.32 31.22
N THR A 394 -10.97 -23.80 32.30
CA THR A 394 -11.12 -24.54 33.57
C THR A 394 -12.44 -25.28 33.75
N LYS A 395 -13.28 -25.44 32.72
CA LYS A 395 -14.49 -26.28 32.79
C LYS A 395 -14.76 -26.94 31.44
N GLY A 396 -13.89 -27.88 31.09
CA GLY A 396 -14.11 -28.92 30.09
C GLY A 396 -14.48 -30.21 30.81
#